data_AF-A0A318NXC9-F1
#
_entry.id   AF-A0A318NXC9-F1
#
_cell.length_a   1.000
_cell.length_b   1.000
_cell.length_c   1.000
_cell.angle_alpha   90.00
_cell.angle_beta   90.00
_cell.angle_gamma   90.00
#
_symmetry.space_group_name_H-M   'P 1'
#
loop_
_entity.id
_entity.type
_entity.pdbx_description
1 polymer ?
#
loop_
_entity_poly.entity_id
_entity_poly.type
_entity_poly.pdbx_seq_one_letter_code
_entity_poly.pdbx_strand_id
1 'polypeptide(L)' 'MSASRRGYTSEYRRNRAVVLADAPACTLCRRRPATTADHIVPLSKGGTNQLSNLRPACGPCNYGRGNRGYHR' A
#
# COMPACT_ATOMS: atom_id res chain seq x y z
N MET A 1 16.49 12.55 -7.96
CA MET A 1 16.06 11.97 -6.66
C MET A 1 15.65 10.51 -6.89
N SER A 2 16.55 9.53 -6.64
CA SER A 2 16.33 8.12 -6.97
C SER A 2 15.21 7.45 -6.18
N ALA A 3 14.43 6.60 -6.85
CA ALA A 3 13.34 5.79 -6.29
C ALA A 3 13.72 4.97 -5.03
N SER A 4 15.01 4.73 -4.83
CA SER A 4 15.60 4.05 -3.68
C SER A 4 15.41 4.79 -2.35
N ARG A 5 15.23 6.13 -2.33
CA ARG A 5 15.06 6.91 -1.08
C ARG A 5 13.64 6.85 -0.48
N ARG A 6 12.69 6.17 -1.14
CA ARG A 6 11.28 6.06 -0.70
C ARG A 6 10.91 4.74 -0.02
N GLY A 7 11.86 3.82 0.18
CA GLY A 7 11.58 2.52 0.80
C GLY A 7 10.94 1.47 -0.14
N TYR A 8 10.98 1.69 -1.45
CA TYR A 8 10.53 0.71 -2.47
C TYR A 8 11.63 -0.34 -2.70
N THR A 9 11.82 -1.20 -1.72
CA THR A 9 12.74 -2.34 -1.78
C THR A 9 12.28 -3.37 -2.82
N SER A 10 13.17 -4.30 -3.19
CA SER A 10 12.81 -5.48 -3.99
C SER A 10 11.63 -6.24 -3.37
N GLU A 11 11.63 -6.36 -2.04
CA GLU A 11 10.53 -6.94 -1.26
C GLU A 11 9.20 -6.23 -1.52
N TYR A 12 9.15 -4.90 -1.47
CA TYR A 12 7.91 -4.17 -1.74
C TYR A 12 7.38 -4.46 -3.14
N ARG A 13 8.24 -4.52 -4.16
CA ARG A 13 7.80 -4.82 -5.54
C ARG A 13 7.17 -6.21 -5.65
N ARG A 14 7.82 -7.21 -5.04
CA ARG A 14 7.31 -8.58 -4.99
C ARG A 14 5.96 -8.63 -4.26
N ASN A 15 5.90 -8.09 -3.04
CA ASN A 15 4.70 -8.17 -2.22
C ASN A 15 3.56 -7.33 -2.79
N ARG A 16 3.85 -6.19 -3.45
CA ARG A 16 2.85 -5.42 -4.20
C ARG A 16 2.22 -6.26 -5.31
N ALA A 17 3.01 -7.03 -6.06
CA ALA A 17 2.48 -7.90 -7.10
C ALA A 17 1.54 -8.95 -6.49
N VAL A 18 1.91 -9.55 -5.36
CA VAL A 18 1.05 -10.51 -4.63
C VAL A 18 -0.25 -9.86 -4.17
N VAL A 19 -0.20 -8.67 -3.56
CA VAL A 19 -1.39 -7.93 -3.09
C VAL A 19 -2.34 -7.56 -4.22
N LEU A 20 -1.84 -7.41 -5.44
CA LEU A 20 -2.61 -6.96 -6.60
C LEU A 20 -2.89 -8.07 -7.63
N ALA A 21 -2.44 -9.31 -7.38
CA ALA A 21 -2.46 -10.39 -8.36
C ALA A 21 -3.87 -10.66 -8.93
N ASP A 22 -4.88 -10.64 -8.07
CA ASP A 22 -6.28 -10.94 -8.43
C ASP A 22 -7.14 -9.68 -8.65
N ALA A 23 -6.51 -8.53 -8.87
CA ALA A 23 -7.19 -7.23 -8.95
C ALA A 23 -8.27 -7.02 -7.85
N PRO A 24 -7.95 -7.28 -6.57
CA PRO A 24 -8.94 -7.33 -5.50
C PRO A 24 -9.64 -5.98 -5.32
N ALA A 25 -10.85 -6.01 -4.75
CA ALA A 25 -11.53 -4.78 -4.38
C ALA A 25 -10.71 -3.99 -3.35
N CYS A 26 -10.73 -2.67 -3.47
CA CYS A 26 -10.10 -1.78 -2.49
C CYS A 26 -10.67 -2.03 -1.10
N THR A 27 -9.82 -2.37 -0.13
CA THR A 27 -10.27 -2.67 1.24
C THR A 27 -10.83 -1.44 1.97
N LEU A 28 -10.45 -0.23 1.52
CA LEU A 28 -10.87 1.03 2.12
C LEU A 28 -12.28 1.45 1.69
N CYS A 29 -12.53 1.57 0.39
CA CYS A 29 -13.84 2.01 -0.11
C CYS A 29 -14.75 0.87 -0.57
N ARG A 30 -14.21 -0.32 -0.86
CA ARG A 30 -14.93 -1.49 -1.41
C ARG A 30 -15.74 -1.23 -2.69
N ARG A 31 -15.49 -0.11 -3.37
CA ARG A 31 -16.23 0.34 -4.57
C ARG A 31 -15.43 0.24 -5.87
N ARG A 32 -14.12 0.13 -5.79
CA ARG A 32 -13.20 0.16 -6.93
C ARG A 32 -12.15 -0.94 -6.81
N PRO A 33 -11.64 -1.48 -7.93
CA PRO A 33 -10.51 -2.39 -7.88
C PRO A 33 -9.28 -1.68 -7.29
N ALA A 34 -8.45 -2.44 -6.60
CA ALA A 34 -7.19 -1.96 -6.07
C ALA A 34 -6.18 -1.81 -7.20
N THR A 35 -5.54 -0.64 -7.23
CA THR A 35 -4.50 -0.30 -8.21
C THR A 35 -3.14 -0.07 -7.53
N THR A 36 -3.14 -0.04 -6.20
CA THR A 36 -1.98 0.26 -5.37
C THR A 36 -1.96 -0.63 -4.13
N ALA A 37 -0.75 -0.89 -3.61
CA ALA A 37 -0.58 -1.53 -2.31
C ALA A 37 -0.38 -0.42 -1.26
N ASP A 38 -1.30 -0.36 -0.31
CA ASP A 38 -1.35 0.60 0.79
C ASP A 38 -0.68 0.02 2.04
N HIS A 39 0.26 0.75 2.62
CA HIS A 39 0.92 0.35 3.88
C HIS A 39 -0.01 0.61 5.07
N ILE A 40 -0.48 -0.43 5.76
CA ILE A 40 -1.40 -0.29 6.90
C ILE A 40 -0.82 0.71 7.92
N VAL A 41 0.41 0.45 8.38
CA VAL A 41 1.27 1.38 9.10
C VAL A 41 2.21 2.05 8.08
N PRO A 42 2.20 3.39 7.94
CA PRO A 42 3.11 4.10 7.05
C PRO A 42 4.58 3.82 7.41
N LEU A 43 5.46 3.76 6.39
CA LEU A 43 6.90 3.59 6.60
C LEU A 43 7.48 4.68 7.52
N SER A 44 6.98 5.92 7.43
CA SER A 44 7.39 7.03 8.29
C SER A 44 7.01 6.86 9.77
N LYS A 45 6.12 5.91 10.08
CA LYS A 45 5.69 5.55 11.44
C LYS A 45 6.24 4.18 11.88
N GLY A 46 7.28 3.68 11.20
CA GLY A 46 7.89 2.38 11.51
C GLY A 46 7.23 1.18 10.84
N GLY A 47 6.36 1.40 9.86
CA GLY A 47 5.79 0.31 9.05
C GLY A 47 6.84 -0.41 8.20
N THR A 48 6.52 -1.64 7.78
CA THR A 48 7.40 -2.48 6.95
C THR A 48 6.81 -2.73 5.56
N ASN A 49 7.61 -3.28 4.64
CA ASN A 49 7.16 -3.71 3.32
C ASN A 49 6.65 -5.16 3.29
N GLN A 50 6.49 -5.77 4.47
CA GLN A 50 5.99 -7.14 4.58
C GLN A 50 4.55 -7.23 4.08
N LEU A 51 4.18 -8.39 3.55
CA LEU A 51 2.84 -8.65 3.03
C LEU A 51 1.76 -8.39 4.10
N SER A 52 2.06 -8.67 5.37
CA SER A 52 1.18 -8.41 6.52
C SER A 52 0.88 -6.93 6.77
N ASN A 53 1.77 -6.02 6.34
CA ASN A 53 1.58 -4.57 6.44
C ASN A 53 1.10 -3.94 5.13
N LEU A 54 0.85 -4.74 4.08
CA LEU A 54 0.32 -4.25 2.81
C LEU A 54 -1.12 -4.70 2.62
N ARG A 55 -1.95 -3.82 2.09
CA ARG A 55 -3.32 -4.15 1.70
C ARG A 55 -3.70 -3.56 0.35
N PRO A 56 -4.66 -4.16 -0.37
CA PRO A 56 -5.09 -3.64 -1.65
C PRO A 56 -5.93 -2.36 -1.51
N ALA A 57 -5.49 -1.28 -2.17
CA ALA A 57 -6.22 -0.01 -2.20
C ALA A 57 -6.30 0.58 -3.62
N CYS A 58 -7.40 1.27 -3.91
CA CYS A 58 -7.49 2.09 -5.11
C CYS A 58 -6.67 3.37 -4.92
N GLY A 59 -6.14 3.91 -6.02
CA GLY A 59 -5.38 5.16 -6.03
C GLY A 59 -6.03 6.29 -5.21
N PRO A 60 -7.31 6.64 -5.44
CA PRO A 60 -7.97 7.72 -4.70
C PRO A 60 -7.94 7.54 -3.18
N CYS A 61 -8.15 6.31 -2.68
CA CYS A 61 -8.13 6.03 -1.25
C CYS A 61 -6.71 6.06 -0.68
N ASN A 62 -5.73 5.51 -1.40
CA ASN A 62 -4.34 5.50 -0.97
C ASN A 62 -3.77 6.92 -0.94
N TYR A 63 -3.92 7.69 -2.03
CA TYR A 63 -3.43 9.06 -2.13
C TYR A 63 -4.18 10.03 -1.20
N GLY A 64 -5.48 9.85 -1.01
CA GLY A 64 -6.27 10.64 -0.07
C GLY A 64 -5.88 10.43 1.40
N ARG A 65 -5.34 9.26 1.74
CA ARG A 65 -4.86 8.95 3.10
C ARG A 65 -3.47 9.53 3.37
N GLY A 66 -2.54 9.41 2.42
CA GLY A 66 -1.16 9.85 2.59
C GLY A 66 -0.48 9.21 3.81
N ASN A 67 0.21 10.02 4.62
CA ASN A 67 0.87 9.55 5.85
C ASN A 67 -0.04 9.48 7.09
N ARG A 68 -1.34 9.75 6.94
CA ARG A 68 -2.32 9.57 8.01
C ARG A 68 -2.58 8.06 8.11
N GLY A 69 -1.73 7.35 8.86
CA GLY A 69 -1.94 5.95 9.19
C GLY A 69 -3.37 5.69 9.64
N TYR A 70 -3.83 4.45 9.58
CA TYR A 70 -5.20 4.11 9.98
C TYR A 70 -5.43 4.53 11.44
N HIS A 71 -6.07 5.68 11.66
CA HIS A 71 -6.56 6.11 12.94
C HIS A 71 -7.94 5.46 13.06
N ARG A 72 -8.03 4.48 13.96
CA ARG A 72 -9.26 3.78 14.30
C ARG A 72 -10.25 4.75 14.94
#